data_AF-A0A973XHS6-F1
#
_entry.id   AF-A0A973XHS6-F1
#
_cell.length_a   1.000
_cell.length_b   1.000
_cell.length_c   1.000
_cell.angle_alpha   90.00
_cell.angle_beta   90.00
_cell.angle_gamma   90.00
#
_symmetry.space_group_name_H-M   'P 1'
#
loop_
_entity.id
_entity.type
_entity.pdbx_description
1 polymer ?
#
loop_
_entity_poly.entity_id
_entity_poly.type
_entity_poly.pdbx_seq_one_letter_code
_entity_poly.pdbx_strand_id
1 'polypeptide(L)'
;MVTSRDGEDETMMARCVELSRIAVSKGEYPFGAVVARDGHIVSEAINRTIRDGDVSRHAEVIALARAQKAIGRRQLRECSLYTNVEPCAMCSYCIREAWVGRVVYALGSPVMGGLSKWNILRDDGLSGRLPQVFDAVPEVVSGVLVEQAQRAWRDWSPAAWEMIKLRGLMTDPSAQAESRTKSARRRSLWHHMVALLERPYRAYADPESAGDRQADL
;
A
#
# COMPACT_ATOMS: atom_id res chain seq x y z
N MET A 1 5.21 -0.26 25.36
CA MET A 1 4.21 -1.33 25.53
C MET A 1 3.25 -1.23 24.36
N VAL A 2 3.22 -2.24 23.49
CA VAL A 2 2.19 -2.35 22.44
C VAL A 2 0.88 -2.64 23.16
N THR A 3 -0.07 -1.71 23.11
CA THR A 3 -1.42 -1.97 23.63
C THR A 3 -2.13 -2.79 22.57
N SER A 4 -2.47 -4.04 22.87
CA SER A 4 -3.20 -4.90 21.92
C SER A 4 -4.57 -4.25 21.66
N ARG A 5 -4.79 -3.89 20.40
CA ARG A 5 -6.05 -3.36 19.86
C ARG A 5 -6.67 -4.39 18.92
N ASP A 6 -6.48 -5.67 19.23
CA ASP A 6 -6.63 -6.77 18.27
C ASP A 6 -8.01 -6.76 17.59
N GLY A 7 -9.10 -6.48 18.34
CA GLY A 7 -10.45 -6.37 17.78
C GLY A 7 -10.66 -5.16 16.84
N GLU A 8 -10.06 -4.01 17.13
CA GLU A 8 -10.10 -2.83 16.24
C GLU A 8 -9.29 -3.14 14.97
N ASP A 9 -8.10 -3.72 15.13
CA ASP A 9 -7.21 -4.03 14.02
C ASP A 9 -7.82 -5.07 13.07
N GLU A 10 -8.44 -6.12 13.60
CA GLU A 10 -9.18 -7.09 12.80
C GLU A 10 -10.34 -6.44 12.05
N THR A 11 -11.10 -5.55 12.71
CA THR A 11 -12.24 -4.85 12.07
C THR A 11 -11.77 -3.98 10.91
N MET A 12 -10.75 -3.16 11.11
CA MET A 12 -10.22 -2.26 10.08
C MET A 12 -9.51 -3.04 8.96
N MET A 13 -8.82 -4.12 9.29
CA MET A 13 -8.19 -4.98 8.29
C MET A 13 -9.22 -5.76 7.47
N ALA A 14 -10.31 -6.23 8.09
CA ALA A 14 -11.42 -6.86 7.37
C ALA A 14 -12.02 -5.89 6.36
N ARG A 15 -12.15 -4.61 6.73
CA ARG A 15 -12.56 -3.56 5.79
C ARG A 15 -11.56 -3.35 4.65
N CYS A 16 -10.25 -3.37 4.92
CA CYS A 16 -9.23 -3.32 3.86
C CYS A 16 -9.32 -4.50 2.89
N VAL A 17 -9.61 -5.70 3.39
CA VAL A 17 -9.82 -6.89 2.56
C VAL A 17 -11.08 -6.74 1.70
N GLU A 18 -12.18 -6.21 2.25
CA GLU A 18 -13.38 -5.90 1.47
C GLU A 18 -13.11 -4.87 0.37
N LEU A 19 -12.40 -3.78 0.70
CA LEU A 19 -12.00 -2.75 -0.25
C LEU A 19 -11.12 -3.32 -1.37
N SER A 20 -10.21 -4.25 -1.07
CA SER A 20 -9.39 -4.90 -2.10
C SER A 20 -10.22 -5.71 -3.10
N ARG A 21 -11.30 -6.37 -2.64
CA ARG A 21 -12.27 -7.04 -3.52
C ARG A 21 -13.08 -6.04 -4.35
N ILE A 22 -13.46 -4.91 -3.76
CA ILE A 22 -14.14 -3.82 -4.48
C ILE A 22 -13.22 -3.26 -5.58
N ALA A 23 -11.92 -3.11 -5.33
CA ALA A 23 -10.94 -2.69 -6.33
C ALA A 23 -10.97 -3.62 -7.55
N VAL A 24 -10.90 -4.93 -7.31
CA VAL A 24 -10.99 -5.96 -8.36
C VAL A 24 -12.28 -5.84 -9.18
N SER A 25 -13.43 -5.68 -8.51
CA SER A 25 -14.72 -5.52 -9.21
C SER A 25 -14.77 -4.28 -10.11
N LYS A 26 -13.87 -3.32 -9.90
CA LYS A 26 -13.72 -2.10 -10.70
C LYS A 26 -12.55 -2.15 -11.69
N GLY A 27 -11.95 -3.32 -11.90
CA GLY A 27 -10.85 -3.52 -12.85
C GLY A 27 -9.48 -3.06 -12.33
N GLU A 28 -9.32 -2.96 -11.01
CA GLU A 28 -8.07 -2.56 -10.35
C GLU A 28 -7.35 -3.75 -9.70
N TYR A 29 -6.08 -3.57 -9.34
CA TYR A 29 -5.36 -4.52 -8.50
C TYR A 29 -5.97 -4.57 -7.07
N PRO A 30 -5.91 -5.73 -6.38
CA PRO A 30 -6.56 -5.94 -5.08
C PRO A 30 -5.82 -5.24 -3.94
N PHE A 31 -5.91 -3.91 -3.88
CA PHE A 31 -5.40 -3.11 -2.78
C PHE A 31 -6.49 -2.19 -2.21
N GLY A 32 -6.57 -2.16 -0.88
CA GLY A 32 -7.50 -1.35 -0.12
C GLY A 32 -6.84 -0.81 1.14
N ALA A 33 -7.20 0.41 1.52
CA ALA A 33 -6.63 1.08 2.68
C ALA A 33 -7.70 1.86 3.46
N VAL A 34 -7.52 1.91 4.78
CA VAL A 34 -8.39 2.62 5.73
C VAL A 34 -7.51 3.49 6.63
N VAL A 35 -7.89 4.75 6.82
CA VAL A 35 -7.35 5.59 7.88
C VAL A 35 -8.40 5.69 8.97
N ALA A 36 -8.04 5.28 10.19
CA ALA A 36 -8.92 5.34 11.34
C ALA A 36 -8.31 6.18 12.47
N ARG A 37 -9.17 6.68 13.34
CA ARG A 37 -8.82 7.43 14.55
C ARG A 37 -9.81 7.04 15.64
N ASP A 38 -9.28 6.68 16.81
CA ASP A 38 -10.09 6.32 17.98
C ASP A 38 -11.18 5.26 17.66
N GLY A 39 -10.83 4.22 16.90
CA GLY A 39 -11.76 3.16 16.48
C GLY A 39 -12.73 3.53 15.35
N HIS A 40 -12.69 4.77 14.84
CA HIS A 40 -13.59 5.24 13.79
C HIS A 40 -12.86 5.45 12.46
N ILE A 41 -13.49 5.04 11.36
CA ILE A 41 -12.97 5.28 10.01
C ILE A 41 -13.06 6.77 9.70
N VAL A 42 -11.92 7.40 9.45
CA VAL A 42 -11.82 8.79 8.96
C VAL A 42 -11.92 8.81 7.44
N SER A 43 -11.27 7.84 6.78
CA SER A 43 -11.36 7.70 5.32
C SER A 43 -11.00 6.28 4.89
N GLU A 44 -11.44 5.94 3.69
CA GLU A 44 -11.13 4.68 3.04
C GLU A 44 -10.88 4.89 1.55
N ALA A 45 -10.10 4.00 0.95
CA ALA A 45 -9.82 4.03 -0.47
C ALA A 45 -9.48 2.65 -1.04
N ILE A 46 -9.68 2.54 -2.35
CA ILE A 46 -9.22 1.44 -3.19
C ILE A 46 -8.13 1.96 -4.12
N ASN A 47 -7.31 1.05 -4.65
CA ASN A 47 -6.42 1.38 -5.76
C ASN A 47 -7.20 1.96 -6.95
N ARG A 48 -6.61 2.94 -7.64
CA ARG A 48 -7.20 3.57 -8.83
C ARG A 48 -6.19 3.81 -9.96
N THR A 49 -5.03 3.14 -9.93
CA THR A 49 -3.95 3.43 -10.87
C THR A 49 -4.34 3.16 -12.33
N ILE A 50 -5.11 2.11 -12.59
CA ILE A 50 -5.52 1.74 -13.95
C ILE A 50 -6.59 2.71 -14.45
N ARG A 51 -7.64 2.93 -13.65
CA ARG A 51 -8.80 3.75 -14.01
C ARG A 51 -8.46 5.23 -14.17
N ASP A 52 -7.55 5.73 -13.34
CA ASP A 52 -7.15 7.14 -13.38
C ASP A 52 -5.94 7.36 -14.30
N GLY A 53 -5.29 6.29 -14.80
CA GLY A 53 -4.06 6.41 -15.60
C GLY A 53 -2.90 7.06 -14.85
N ASP A 54 -2.88 6.96 -13.52
CA ASP A 54 -1.98 7.70 -12.64
C ASP A 54 -1.36 6.77 -11.60
N VAL A 55 -0.03 6.59 -11.71
CA VAL A 55 0.76 5.69 -10.87
C VAL A 55 0.75 6.08 -9.39
N SER A 56 0.40 7.31 -9.05
CA SER A 56 0.31 7.77 -7.66
C SER A 56 -0.98 7.34 -6.95
N ARG A 57 -1.96 6.81 -7.68
CA ARG A 57 -3.31 6.48 -7.19
C ARG A 57 -3.37 5.13 -6.47
N HIS A 58 -2.41 4.90 -5.59
CA HIS A 58 -2.40 3.80 -4.64
C HIS A 58 -3.44 4.03 -3.54
N ALA A 59 -4.00 2.94 -3.00
CA ALA A 59 -5.04 3.02 -1.98
C ALA A 59 -4.58 3.84 -0.76
N GLU A 60 -3.35 3.63 -0.29
CA GLU A 60 -2.79 4.32 0.87
C GLU A 60 -2.67 5.83 0.63
N VAL A 61 -2.15 6.23 -0.52
CA VAL A 61 -1.97 7.65 -0.88
C VAL A 61 -3.33 8.36 -0.97
N ILE A 62 -4.32 7.71 -1.59
CA ILE A 62 -5.68 8.26 -1.70
C ILE A 62 -6.33 8.38 -0.32
N ALA A 63 -6.19 7.35 0.54
CA ALA A 63 -6.75 7.37 1.89
C ALA A 63 -6.12 8.49 2.74
N LEU A 64 -4.80 8.63 2.73
CA LEU A 64 -4.10 9.71 3.45
C LEU A 64 -4.59 11.10 2.99
N ALA A 65 -4.67 11.33 1.68
CA ALA A 65 -5.14 12.60 1.14
C ALA A 65 -6.59 12.91 1.54
N ARG A 66 -7.47 11.89 1.58
CA ARG A 66 -8.85 12.02 2.05
C ARG A 66 -8.92 12.30 3.55
N ALA A 67 -8.12 11.61 4.36
CA ALA A 67 -8.06 11.82 5.80
C ALA A 67 -7.60 13.25 6.15
N GLN A 68 -6.57 13.76 5.48
CA GLN A 68 -6.09 15.12 5.69
C GLN A 68 -7.17 16.17 5.39
N LYS A 69 -7.93 15.96 4.29
CA LYS A 69 -9.07 16.81 3.94
C LYS A 69 -10.19 16.73 4.97
N ALA A 70 -10.54 15.52 5.44
CA ALA A 70 -11.60 15.31 6.41
C ALA A 70 -11.28 15.91 7.79
N ILE A 71 -10.03 15.82 8.24
CA ILE A 71 -9.59 16.36 9.53
C ILE A 71 -9.29 17.87 9.43
N GLY A 72 -9.01 18.38 8.23
CA GLY A 72 -8.68 19.80 8.01
C GLY A 72 -7.23 20.16 8.38
N ARG A 73 -6.33 19.17 8.46
CA ARG A 73 -4.90 19.38 8.71
C ARG A 73 -4.05 18.32 8.01
N ARG A 74 -2.80 18.66 7.73
CA ARG A 74 -1.83 17.74 7.09
C ARG A 74 -1.45 16.56 7.99
N GLN A 75 -1.52 16.72 9.30
CA GLN A 75 -0.83 15.84 10.23
C GLN A 75 -1.78 14.79 10.82
N LEU A 76 -1.38 13.53 10.73
CA LEU A 76 -2.20 12.36 11.08
C LEU A 76 -1.62 11.57 12.27
N ARG A 77 -0.95 12.24 13.21
CA ARG A 77 -0.28 11.61 14.38
C ARG A 77 -1.18 10.71 15.20
N GLU A 78 -2.44 11.09 15.29
CA GLU A 78 -3.46 10.41 16.09
C GLU A 78 -4.22 9.34 15.27
N CYS A 79 -3.78 9.08 14.04
CA CYS A 79 -4.43 8.13 13.14
C CYS A 79 -3.59 6.87 12.93
N SER A 80 -4.30 5.76 12.71
CA SER A 80 -3.77 4.49 12.22
C SER A 80 -4.12 4.33 10.75
N LEU A 81 -3.14 3.97 9.93
CA LEU A 81 -3.36 3.49 8.56
C LEU A 81 -3.38 1.95 8.55
N TYR A 82 -4.42 1.38 7.97
CA TYR A 82 -4.57 -0.05 7.69
C TYR A 82 -4.47 -0.29 6.19
N THR A 83 -3.75 -1.33 5.77
CA THR A 83 -3.65 -1.74 4.36
C THR A 83 -3.49 -3.25 4.22
N ASN A 84 -4.09 -3.86 3.20
CA ASN A 84 -4.04 -5.32 3.03
C ASN A 84 -2.64 -5.85 2.61
N VAL A 85 -1.72 -4.99 2.18
CA VAL A 85 -0.33 -5.34 1.86
C VAL A 85 0.60 -4.24 2.38
N GLU A 86 1.80 -4.63 2.82
CA GLU A 86 2.86 -3.73 3.26
C GLU A 86 3.01 -2.54 2.30
N PRO A 87 2.93 -1.29 2.79
CA PRO A 87 3.01 -0.11 1.94
C PRO A 87 4.31 -0.10 1.11
N CYS A 88 4.21 0.25 -0.16
CA CYS A 88 5.39 0.32 -1.01
C CYS A 88 6.33 1.48 -0.61
N ALA A 89 7.48 1.64 -1.28
CA ALA A 89 8.39 2.75 -1.01
C ALA A 89 7.72 4.14 -1.09
N MET A 90 6.92 4.39 -2.13
CA MET A 90 6.17 5.64 -2.31
C MET A 90 5.16 5.85 -1.18
N CYS A 91 4.28 4.86 -0.94
CA CYS A 91 3.27 4.93 0.11
C CYS A 91 3.93 5.14 1.49
N SER A 92 5.04 4.46 1.77
CA SER A 92 5.79 4.58 3.01
C SER A 92 6.34 5.99 3.21
N TYR A 93 6.85 6.63 2.16
CA TYR A 93 7.28 8.03 2.23
C TYR A 93 6.08 8.95 2.54
N CYS A 94 4.96 8.80 1.84
CA CYS A 94 3.75 9.58 2.09
C CYS A 94 3.21 9.40 3.52
N ILE A 95 3.25 8.18 4.06
CA ILE A 95 2.88 7.87 5.44
C ILE A 95 3.76 8.67 6.42
N ARG A 96 5.08 8.65 6.20
CA ARG A 96 6.04 9.39 7.04
C ARG A 96 5.84 10.89 6.95
N GLU A 97 5.58 11.40 5.75
CA GLU A 97 5.34 12.81 5.51
C GLU A 97 4.00 13.30 6.10
N ALA A 98 2.96 12.45 6.07
CA ALA A 98 1.66 12.73 6.67
C ALA A 98 1.64 12.58 8.21
N TRP A 99 2.77 12.18 8.80
CA TRP A 99 2.93 12.02 10.25
C TRP A 99 1.97 10.99 10.84
N VAL A 100 1.66 9.92 10.11
CA VAL A 100 0.78 8.85 10.61
C VAL A 100 1.40 8.22 11.85
N GLY A 101 0.62 8.07 12.93
CA GLY A 101 1.12 7.52 14.19
C GLY A 101 1.32 6.00 14.18
N ARG A 102 0.51 5.28 13.38
CA ARG A 102 0.52 3.81 13.35
C ARG A 102 0.19 3.26 11.97
N VAL A 103 0.88 2.20 11.58
CA VAL A 103 0.68 1.47 10.32
C VAL A 103 0.43 0.00 10.63
N VAL A 104 -0.65 -0.55 10.07
CA VAL A 104 -1.04 -1.94 10.23
C VAL A 104 -1.21 -2.57 8.87
N TYR A 105 -0.60 -3.73 8.63
CA TYR A 105 -0.77 -4.45 7.37
C TYR A 105 -0.90 -5.96 7.51
N ALA A 106 -1.59 -6.59 6.56
CA ALA A 106 -1.75 -8.04 6.55
C ALA A 106 -0.52 -8.76 5.97
N LEU A 107 -0.23 -8.55 4.68
CA LEU A 107 0.84 -9.26 3.96
C LEU A 107 2.12 -8.44 3.90
N GLY A 108 3.29 -9.05 4.11
CA GLY A 108 4.59 -8.44 3.84
C GLY A 108 4.90 -8.38 2.34
N SER A 109 5.77 -7.47 1.90
CA SER A 109 6.23 -7.40 0.51
C SER A 109 7.76 -7.22 0.42
N PRO A 110 8.56 -8.29 0.49
CA PRO A 110 10.04 -8.20 0.53
C PRO A 110 10.69 -7.48 -0.68
N VAL A 111 9.96 -7.34 -1.79
CA VAL A 111 10.48 -6.78 -3.05
C VAL A 111 10.03 -5.33 -3.26
N MET A 112 8.90 -4.92 -2.69
CA MET A 112 8.28 -3.61 -2.92
C MET A 112 7.97 -2.83 -1.63
N GLY A 113 8.03 -3.49 -0.48
CA GLY A 113 7.69 -2.95 0.82
C GLY A 113 8.69 -1.93 1.34
N GLY A 114 8.17 -0.79 1.77
CA GLY A 114 8.98 0.29 2.31
C GLY A 114 9.56 0.00 3.68
N LEU A 115 9.13 -1.06 4.39
CA LEU A 115 9.80 -1.53 5.60
C LEU A 115 10.78 -2.67 5.30
N SER A 116 10.31 -3.73 4.65
CA SER A 116 11.05 -4.97 4.44
C SER A 116 12.25 -4.80 3.50
N LYS A 117 12.19 -3.88 2.52
CA LYS A 117 13.27 -3.64 1.58
C LYS A 117 14.06 -2.35 1.80
N TRP A 118 13.41 -1.24 2.14
CA TRP A 118 14.06 0.08 2.23
C TRP A 118 14.08 0.70 3.64
N ASN A 119 13.39 0.10 4.62
CA ASN A 119 13.29 0.62 6.00
C ASN A 119 12.78 2.07 6.15
N ILE A 120 12.04 2.62 5.17
CA ILE A 120 11.49 3.98 5.18
C ILE A 120 10.55 4.21 6.37
N LEU A 121 9.68 3.25 6.69
CA LEU A 121 8.74 3.40 7.80
C LEU A 121 9.45 3.57 9.15
N ARG A 122 10.63 2.98 9.34
CA ARG A 122 11.40 3.04 10.59
C ARG A 122 12.69 3.85 10.48
N ASP A 123 12.87 4.63 9.41
CA ASP A 123 14.01 5.53 9.27
C ASP A 123 13.83 6.73 10.22
N ASP A 124 14.49 6.69 11.37
CA ASP A 124 14.53 7.76 12.37
C ASP A 124 15.53 8.87 11.99
N GLY A 125 16.46 8.60 11.08
CA GLY A 125 17.38 9.57 10.52
C GLY A 125 16.66 10.71 9.79
N LEU A 126 15.54 10.40 9.12
CA LEU A 126 14.64 11.41 8.55
C LEU A 126 14.08 12.35 9.63
N SER A 127 13.57 11.78 10.73
CA SER A 127 13.01 12.55 11.85
C SER A 127 14.06 13.42 12.52
N GLY A 128 15.27 12.88 12.73
CA GLY A 128 16.35 13.59 13.40
C GLY A 128 16.92 14.74 12.57
N ARG A 129 16.95 14.62 11.24
CA ARG A 129 17.52 15.65 10.34
C ARG A 129 16.50 16.66 9.84
N LEU A 130 15.25 16.26 9.67
CA LEU A 130 14.18 17.10 9.12
C LEU A 130 12.91 17.04 9.99
N PRO A 131 12.98 17.43 11.29
CA PRO A 131 11.86 17.34 12.23
C PRO A 131 10.65 18.20 11.85
N GLN A 132 10.83 19.21 10.99
CA GLN A 132 9.76 20.03 10.42
C GLN A 132 8.98 19.32 9.30
N VAL A 133 9.56 18.28 8.70
CA VAL A 133 8.96 17.51 7.60
C VAL A 133 8.49 16.14 8.06
N PHE A 134 9.20 15.50 9.00
CA PHE A 134 8.91 14.16 9.48
C PHE A 134 8.81 14.11 11.01
N ASP A 135 7.83 13.39 11.52
CA ASP A 135 7.74 13.07 12.94
C ASP A 135 8.58 11.86 13.33
N ALA A 136 8.51 11.53 14.63
CA ALA A 136 8.65 10.18 15.14
C ALA A 136 8.11 9.11 14.18
N VAL A 137 8.84 8.00 14.12
CA VAL A 137 8.48 6.87 13.28
C VAL A 137 7.15 6.26 13.74
N PRO A 138 6.26 5.83 12.83
CA PRO A 138 5.02 5.16 13.21
C PRO A 138 5.30 3.85 13.95
N GLU A 139 4.39 3.49 14.86
CA GLU A 139 4.25 2.09 15.27
C GLU A 139 3.90 1.24 14.05
N VAL A 140 4.53 0.09 13.87
CA VAL A 140 4.24 -0.81 12.74
C VAL A 140 3.84 -2.19 13.25
N VAL A 141 2.63 -2.61 12.89
CA VAL A 141 2.07 -3.94 13.15
C VAL A 141 1.84 -4.66 11.82
N SER A 142 2.18 -5.94 11.79
CA SER A 142 2.15 -6.78 10.59
C SER A 142 1.48 -8.11 10.88
N GLY A 143 0.82 -8.70 9.88
CA GLY A 143 0.26 -10.04 10.00
C GLY A 143 -1.18 -10.08 10.53
N VAL A 144 -1.92 -8.98 10.43
CA VAL A 144 -3.34 -8.95 10.82
C VAL A 144 -4.18 -9.56 9.70
N LEU A 145 -5.00 -10.57 9.98
CA LEU A 145 -5.88 -11.24 9.01
C LEU A 145 -5.17 -11.71 7.72
N VAL A 146 -3.97 -12.31 7.86
CA VAL A 146 -3.16 -12.81 6.74
C VAL A 146 -3.97 -13.74 5.83
N GLU A 147 -4.68 -14.71 6.40
CA GLU A 147 -5.42 -15.69 5.60
C GLU A 147 -6.50 -15.04 4.74
N GLN A 148 -7.24 -14.08 5.29
CA GLN A 148 -8.30 -13.36 4.62
C GLN A 148 -7.73 -12.51 3.48
N ALA A 149 -6.60 -11.84 3.71
CA ALA A 149 -5.89 -11.11 2.66
C ALA A 149 -5.41 -12.06 1.55
N GLN A 150 -4.79 -13.19 1.88
CA GLN A 150 -4.39 -14.20 0.89
C GLN A 150 -5.57 -14.78 0.11
N ARG A 151 -6.72 -14.99 0.75
CA ARG A 151 -7.96 -15.43 0.07
C ARG A 151 -8.40 -14.39 -0.96
N ALA A 152 -8.42 -13.10 -0.63
CA ALA A 152 -8.78 -12.06 -1.61
C ALA A 152 -7.85 -12.04 -2.84
N TRP A 153 -6.54 -12.28 -2.66
CA TRP A 153 -5.61 -12.42 -3.78
C TRP A 153 -5.86 -13.68 -4.62
N ARG A 154 -6.19 -14.80 -3.98
CA ARG A 154 -6.57 -16.05 -4.65
C ARG A 154 -7.86 -15.89 -5.46
N ASP A 155 -8.86 -15.24 -4.88
CA ASP A 155 -10.16 -15.02 -5.51
C ASP A 155 -10.03 -14.12 -6.75
N TRP A 156 -9.11 -13.15 -6.74
CA TRP A 156 -8.81 -12.31 -7.89
C TRP A 156 -8.21 -13.09 -9.06
N SER A 157 -7.16 -13.88 -8.80
CA SER A 157 -6.53 -14.72 -9.82
C SER A 157 -5.70 -15.82 -9.15
N PRO A 158 -6.17 -17.08 -9.15
CA PRO A 158 -5.44 -18.19 -8.56
C PRO A 158 -4.05 -18.37 -9.17
N ALA A 159 -3.94 -18.26 -10.50
CA ALA A 159 -2.67 -18.37 -11.21
C ALA A 159 -1.69 -17.24 -10.85
N ALA A 160 -2.17 -16.00 -10.77
CA ALA A 160 -1.32 -14.88 -10.35
C ALA A 160 -0.84 -15.06 -8.91
N TRP A 161 -1.73 -15.54 -8.02
CA TRP A 161 -1.38 -15.79 -6.62
C TRP A 161 -0.29 -16.87 -6.47
N GLU A 162 -0.38 -17.99 -7.20
CA GLU A 162 0.68 -19.00 -7.18
C GLU A 162 2.02 -18.44 -7.66
N MET A 163 2.01 -17.60 -8.70
CA MET A 163 3.21 -16.92 -9.18
C MET A 163 3.79 -15.93 -8.16
N ILE A 164 2.92 -15.19 -7.46
CA ILE A 164 3.31 -14.25 -6.39
C ILE A 164 4.04 -15.00 -5.26
N LYS A 165 3.49 -16.14 -4.82
CA LYS A 165 4.11 -16.99 -3.80
C LYS A 165 5.44 -17.57 -4.27
N LEU A 166 5.47 -18.17 -5.45
CA LEU A 166 6.69 -18.78 -6.02
C LEU A 166 7.84 -17.77 -6.12
N ARG A 167 7.53 -16.51 -6.42
CA ARG A 167 8.51 -15.42 -6.56
C ARG A 167 8.79 -14.68 -5.25
N GLY A 168 8.12 -15.03 -4.15
CA GLY A 168 8.28 -14.36 -2.85
C GLY A 168 7.93 -12.87 -2.88
N LEU A 169 6.99 -12.45 -3.73
CA LEU A 169 6.61 -11.03 -3.88
C LEU A 169 5.76 -10.52 -2.71
N MET A 170 5.01 -11.44 -2.10
CA MET A 170 4.26 -11.24 -0.87
C MET A 170 4.49 -12.40 0.07
N THR A 171 4.52 -12.11 1.37
CA THR A 171 4.84 -13.09 2.40
C THR A 171 3.92 -12.96 3.58
N ASP A 172 3.78 -14.03 4.35
CA ASP A 172 3.22 -13.98 5.69
C ASP A 172 4.29 -13.42 6.65
N PRO A 173 4.14 -12.19 7.16
CA PRO A 173 5.12 -11.62 8.08
C PRO A 173 5.06 -12.28 9.47
N SER A 174 3.94 -12.93 9.84
CA SER A 174 3.83 -13.68 11.11
C SER A 174 4.74 -14.92 11.11
N ALA A 175 4.91 -15.56 9.94
CA ALA A 175 5.81 -16.69 9.76
C ALA A 175 7.31 -16.32 9.69
N GLN A 176 7.65 -15.04 9.43
CA GLN A 176 9.04 -14.59 9.27
C GLN A 176 9.75 -14.20 10.57
N ALA A 177 9.06 -14.19 11.71
CA ALA A 177 9.70 -14.04 13.02
C ALA A 177 10.74 -15.16 13.30
N GLU A 178 10.63 -16.30 12.62
CA GLU A 178 11.45 -17.49 12.86
C GLU A 178 12.59 -17.73 11.86
N SER A 179 12.63 -17.07 10.69
CA SER A 179 13.46 -17.55 9.56
C SER A 179 14.45 -16.52 8.96
N ARG A 180 14.94 -15.56 9.74
CA ARG A 180 15.84 -14.50 9.24
C ARG A 180 17.31 -14.93 9.13
N THR A 181 17.62 -15.89 8.27
CA THR A 181 18.94 -15.92 7.61
C THR A 181 18.88 -16.57 6.22
N LYS A 182 19.41 -15.82 5.24
CA LYS A 182 19.78 -16.20 3.86
C LYS A 182 18.73 -15.90 2.79
N SER A 183 19.03 -14.92 1.93
CA SER A 183 19.56 -15.21 0.59
C SER A 183 19.68 -13.96 -0.27
N ALA A 184 20.79 -13.87 -1.00
CA ALA A 184 21.12 -12.82 -1.95
C ALA A 184 20.78 -13.24 -3.40
N ARG A 185 20.21 -12.27 -4.13
CA ARG A 185 20.19 -12.06 -5.60
C ARG A 185 20.43 -13.26 -6.54
N ARG A 186 19.41 -13.53 -7.37
CA ARG A 186 19.60 -13.97 -8.76
C ARG A 186 18.73 -13.13 -9.69
N ARG A 187 19.35 -12.47 -10.69
CA ARG A 187 18.64 -11.84 -11.81
C ARG A 187 18.20 -12.94 -12.78
N SER A 188 16.92 -12.96 -13.13
CA SER A 188 16.33 -13.98 -14.02
C SER A 188 16.15 -13.42 -15.44
N LEU A 189 16.37 -14.29 -16.43
CA LEU A 189 16.12 -14.12 -17.88
C LEU A 189 14.66 -13.73 -18.22
N TRP A 190 13.79 -13.61 -17.22
CA TRP A 190 12.38 -13.26 -17.31
C TRP A 190 12.10 -11.95 -18.07
N HIS A 191 12.99 -10.94 -18.03
CA HIS A 191 12.77 -9.69 -18.79
C HIS A 191 12.54 -9.92 -20.29
N HIS A 192 13.10 -11.00 -20.87
CA HIS A 192 12.83 -11.37 -22.27
C HIS A 192 11.46 -12.05 -22.48
N MET A 193 10.85 -12.59 -21.43
CA MET A 193 9.55 -13.27 -21.50
C MET A 193 8.36 -12.33 -21.24
N VAL A 194 8.52 -11.23 -20.48
CA VAL A 194 7.43 -10.22 -20.29
C VAL A 194 7.04 -9.60 -21.63
N ALA A 195 8.03 -9.29 -22.46
CA ALA A 195 7.84 -8.60 -23.73
C ALA A 195 6.96 -9.36 -24.74
N LEU A 196 6.78 -10.68 -24.55
CA LEU A 196 5.92 -11.51 -25.40
C LEU A 196 4.46 -11.57 -24.94
N LEU A 197 4.16 -11.13 -23.71
CA LEU A 197 2.81 -11.14 -23.12
C LEU A 197 2.18 -9.76 -23.03
N GLU A 198 2.94 -8.69 -23.25
CA GLU A 198 2.41 -7.34 -23.37
C GLU A 198 1.69 -7.19 -24.71
N ARG A 199 0.35 -7.20 -24.67
CA ARG A 199 -0.44 -6.63 -25.76
C ARG A 199 0.01 -5.17 -25.95
N PRO A 200 0.22 -4.70 -27.19
CA PRO A 200 0.61 -3.32 -27.42
C PRO A 200 -0.41 -2.39 -26.77
N TYR A 201 0.09 -1.52 -25.91
CA TYR A 201 -0.63 -0.39 -25.35
C TYR A 201 -1.21 0.41 -26.52
N ARG A 202 -2.54 0.38 -26.69
CA ARG A 202 -3.23 1.17 -27.72
C ARG A 202 -3.20 2.60 -27.22
N ALA A 203 -2.36 3.43 -27.83
CA ALA A 203 -2.36 4.87 -27.61
C ALA A 203 -3.80 5.39 -27.76
N TYR A 204 -4.25 6.20 -26.80
CA TYR A 204 -5.42 7.05 -26.98
C TYR A 204 -5.14 7.92 -28.22
N ALA A 205 -5.83 7.61 -29.32
CA ALA A 205 -6.01 8.56 -30.39
C ALA A 205 -7.12 9.51 -29.92
N ASP A 206 -6.74 10.72 -29.56
CA ASP A 206 -7.67 11.82 -29.31
C ASP A 206 -7.54 12.79 -30.48
N PRO A 207 -8.44 12.76 -31.47
CA PRO A 207 -8.47 13.74 -32.54
C PRO A 207 -9.43 14.86 -32.17
N GLU A 208 -9.15 15.62 -31.11
CA GLU A 208 -9.83 16.91 -30.89
C GLU A 208 -9.07 17.82 -29.90
N SER A 209 -7.85 18.20 -30.29
CA SER A 209 -7.25 19.46 -29.83
C SER A 209 -7.62 20.59 -30.79
N ALA A 210 -8.72 21.28 -30.51
CA ALA A 210 -8.94 22.63 -31.01
C ALA A 210 -9.80 23.43 -30.03
N GLY A 211 -9.16 24.13 -29.08
CA GLY A 211 -9.86 25.15 -28.30
C GLY A 211 -9.23 25.55 -26.98
N ASP A 212 -8.36 26.56 -27.05
CA ASP A 212 -8.10 27.57 -26.02
C ASP A 212 -7.36 27.23 -24.70
N ARG A 213 -6.08 27.64 -24.70
CA ARG A 213 -5.46 28.63 -23.80
C ARG A 213 -5.61 28.48 -22.27
N GLN A 214 -4.51 28.01 -21.68
CA GLN A 214 -3.64 28.75 -20.75
C GLN A 214 -4.23 29.34 -19.46
N ALA A 215 -3.85 28.75 -18.32
CA ALA A 215 -3.48 29.39 -17.04
C ALA A 215 -2.96 28.26 -16.13
N ASP A 216 -1.65 28.15 -15.94
CA ASP A 216 -0.89 28.72 -14.82
C ASP A 216 -0.56 27.60 -13.82
N LEU A 217 0.72 27.22 -13.82
CA LEU A 217 1.36 26.29 -12.91
C LEU A 217 1.74 27.01 -11.60
#